data_AF-A0A2T2TTN0-F1
#
_entry.id   AF-A0A2T2TTN0-F1
#
_cell.length_a   1.000
_cell.length_b   1.000
_cell.length_c   1.000
_cell.angle_alpha   90.00
_cell.angle_beta   90.00
_cell.angle_gamma   90.00
#
_symmetry.space_group_name_H-M   'P 1'
#
loop_
_entity.id
_entity.type
_entity.pdbx_description
1 polymer ?
#
loop_
_entity_poly.entity_id
_entity_poly.type
_entity_poly.pdbx_seq_one_letter_code
_entity_poly.pdbx_strand_id
1 'polypeptide(L)'
;SRTVVGEESFAWLVRLLADREPKLFERIALAQALLFARAQTPREEWQEAAEAELPPPLADVMAEEAVREGALIGPEEQPVDPVTFWAAAPKSAVQALRDDPEQALQRATVALHLDDPDERQGEAFEAAWNGFLRLYNLFQFLPGAYPISADEEAFWGYEELIGQRSSLGDSSQPGASDESNEEAWEEVFEYALDDVRPLLEPLREARMPPPNVPFELQQNGQIVAEAELGWSDRKVAVLLPGQTAHKDTFEDQEWSVYEAADLDGDPQTLIDALS
;
A
#
# COMPACT_ATOMS: atom_id res chain seq x y z
N SER A 1 4.77 25.27 -20.86
CA SER A 1 5.15 25.35 -19.44
C SER A 1 4.00 26.00 -18.70
N ARG A 2 3.10 25.21 -18.10
CA ARG A 2 1.99 25.71 -17.28
C ARG A 2 2.35 25.36 -15.84
N THR A 3 2.51 26.39 -15.04
CA THR A 3 2.95 26.38 -13.65
C THR A 3 1.92 25.63 -12.78
N VAL A 4 2.35 24.56 -12.11
CA VAL A 4 1.56 23.69 -11.20
C VAL A 4 1.43 24.34 -9.82
N VAL A 5 1.27 25.66 -9.76
CA VAL A 5 1.13 26.38 -8.49
C VAL A 5 -0.34 26.78 -8.38
N GLY A 6 -1.12 25.95 -7.67
CA GLY A 6 -2.53 26.19 -7.37
C GLY A 6 -3.51 25.06 -7.70
N GLU A 7 -3.06 23.88 -8.15
CA GLU A 7 -3.94 22.70 -8.26
C GLU A 7 -4.10 22.03 -6.89
N GLU A 8 -5.35 21.75 -6.51
CA GLU A 8 -5.72 20.93 -5.35
C GLU A 8 -5.07 19.54 -5.46
N SER A 9 -4.59 18.98 -4.34
CA SER A 9 -3.85 17.69 -4.30
C SER A 9 -4.62 16.55 -4.96
N PHE A 10 -5.95 16.55 -4.81
CA PHE A 10 -6.86 15.59 -5.43
C PHE A 10 -6.97 15.77 -6.96
N ALA A 11 -7.08 17.01 -7.45
CA ALA A 11 -7.12 17.27 -8.89
C ALA A 11 -5.81 16.87 -9.57
N TRP A 12 -4.70 17.09 -8.88
CA TRP A 12 -3.38 16.64 -9.30
C TRP A 12 -3.31 15.10 -9.39
N LEU A 13 -3.82 14.38 -8.38
CA LEU A 13 -3.93 12.92 -8.38
C LEU A 13 -4.80 12.40 -9.52
N VAL A 14 -5.99 12.98 -9.71
CA VAL A 14 -6.90 12.57 -10.80
C VAL A 14 -6.23 12.73 -12.17
N ARG A 15 -5.50 13.82 -12.37
CA ARG A 15 -4.73 14.04 -13.60
C ARG A 15 -3.60 13.03 -13.75
N LEU A 16 -2.91 12.72 -12.66
CA LEU A 16 -1.86 11.73 -12.61
C LEU A 16 -2.39 10.34 -13.04
N LEU A 17 -3.53 9.93 -12.49
CA LEU A 17 -4.17 8.66 -12.83
C LEU A 17 -4.77 8.67 -14.25
N ALA A 18 -5.21 9.83 -14.75
CA ALA A 18 -5.79 9.98 -16.09
C ALA A 18 -4.77 9.83 -17.22
N ASP A 19 -3.48 10.12 -16.98
CA ASP A 19 -2.42 10.05 -18.01
C ASP A 19 -2.04 8.60 -18.41
N ARG A 20 -2.60 7.57 -17.76
CA ARG A 20 -2.48 6.13 -18.12
C ARG A 20 -1.06 5.58 -18.32
N GLU A 21 -0.03 6.23 -17.80
CA GLU A 21 1.37 5.75 -17.88
C GLU A 21 1.98 5.52 -16.48
N PRO A 22 1.62 4.43 -15.76
CA PRO A 22 2.13 4.14 -14.42
C PRO A 22 3.67 4.16 -14.33
N LYS A 23 4.35 3.61 -15.35
CA LYS A 23 5.82 3.57 -15.43
C LYS A 23 6.48 4.94 -15.50
N LEU A 24 5.78 5.97 -15.99
CA LEU A 24 6.29 7.34 -15.97
C LEU A 24 6.30 7.86 -14.54
N PHE A 25 5.25 7.61 -13.77
CA PHE A 25 5.12 8.08 -12.39
C PHE A 25 6.05 7.35 -11.42
N GLU A 26 6.22 6.03 -11.58
CA GLU A 26 7.26 5.26 -10.87
C GLU A 26 8.65 5.89 -11.06
N ARG A 27 9.00 6.27 -12.29
CA ARG A 27 10.28 6.91 -12.60
C ARG A 27 10.41 8.30 -12.00
N ILE A 28 9.35 9.10 -12.00
CA ILE A 28 9.36 10.43 -11.39
C ILE A 28 9.48 10.31 -9.87
N ALA A 29 8.71 9.41 -9.25
CA ALA A 29 8.77 9.15 -7.81
C ALA A 29 10.17 8.68 -7.40
N LEU A 30 10.75 7.73 -8.13
CA LEU A 30 12.11 7.25 -7.89
C LEU A 30 13.15 8.37 -8.05
N ALA A 31 13.05 9.17 -9.11
CA ALA A 31 13.96 10.29 -9.32
C ALA A 31 13.89 11.31 -8.16
N GLN A 32 12.69 11.62 -7.67
CA GLN A 32 12.51 12.52 -6.54
C GLN A 32 13.05 11.93 -5.24
N ALA A 33 12.74 10.67 -4.92
CA ALA A 33 13.29 9.98 -3.76
C ALA A 33 14.82 10.00 -3.75
N LEU A 34 15.45 9.72 -4.89
CA LEU A 34 16.90 9.76 -5.03
C LEU A 34 17.49 11.18 -4.96
N LEU A 35 16.74 12.23 -5.30
CA LEU A 35 17.18 13.60 -5.12
C LEU A 35 17.19 13.98 -3.64
N PHE A 36 16.15 13.60 -2.89
CA PHE A 36 16.09 13.81 -1.44
C PHE A 36 17.15 13.00 -0.68
N ALA A 37 17.39 11.75 -1.10
CA ALA A 37 18.46 10.90 -0.55
C ALA A 37 19.89 11.46 -0.80
N ARG A 38 20.07 12.49 -1.64
CA ARG A 38 21.41 13.09 -1.85
C ARG A 38 21.74 14.21 -0.86
N ALA A 39 20.82 14.57 0.04
CA ALA A 39 21.07 15.58 1.06
C ALA A 39 22.02 15.00 2.12
N GLN A 40 23.31 15.34 2.03
CA GLN A 40 24.39 14.71 2.81
C GLN A 40 24.35 15.10 4.29
N THR A 41 23.45 14.50 5.06
CA THR A 41 23.50 14.46 6.53
C THR A 41 24.52 13.40 6.97
N PRO A 42 25.34 13.64 8.01
CA PRO A 42 26.14 12.60 8.63
C PRO A 42 25.28 11.40 9.04
N ARG A 43 25.75 10.18 8.75
CA ARG A 43 24.94 8.97 8.95
C ARG A 43 24.47 8.77 10.40
N GLU A 44 25.36 9.02 11.35
CA GLU A 44 25.06 8.85 12.77
C GLU A 44 23.95 9.84 13.21
N GLU A 45 24.04 11.11 12.78
CA GLU A 45 23.04 12.13 13.06
C GLU A 45 21.69 11.77 12.42
N TRP A 46 21.71 11.31 11.17
CA TRP A 46 20.50 10.87 10.47
C TRP A 46 19.82 9.67 11.15
N GLN A 47 20.60 8.70 11.65
CA GLN A 47 20.07 7.54 12.35
C GLN A 47 19.43 7.91 13.69
N GLU A 48 20.14 8.73 14.47
CA GLU A 48 19.63 9.22 15.76
C GLU A 48 18.32 10.02 15.57
N ALA A 49 18.25 10.85 14.52
CA ALA A 49 17.03 11.60 14.20
C ALA A 49 15.90 10.69 13.71
N ALA A 50 16.20 9.67 12.89
CA ALA A 50 15.21 8.70 12.43
C ALA A 50 14.63 7.88 13.59
N GLU A 51 15.45 7.43 14.53
CA GLU A 51 15.01 6.71 15.74
C GLU A 51 14.15 7.60 16.66
N ALA A 52 14.35 8.92 16.63
CA ALA A 52 13.61 9.87 17.44
C ALA A 52 12.24 10.28 16.85
N GLU A 53 12.12 10.33 15.52
CA GLU A 53 10.92 10.83 14.82
C GLU A 53 10.08 9.74 14.13
N LEU A 54 10.64 8.57 13.83
CA LEU A 54 9.93 7.50 13.12
C LEU A 54 9.48 6.39 14.07
N PRO A 55 8.35 5.72 13.76
CA PRO A 55 7.96 4.49 14.46
C PRO A 55 9.08 3.44 14.40
N PRO A 56 9.34 2.67 15.48
CA PRO A 56 10.48 1.76 15.55
C PRO A 56 10.63 0.78 14.37
N PRO A 57 9.56 0.10 13.90
CA PRO A 57 9.67 -0.82 12.76
C PRO A 57 10.18 -0.14 11.49
N LEU A 58 9.80 1.13 11.30
CA LEU A 58 10.19 1.90 10.12
C LEU A 58 11.58 2.50 10.28
N ALA A 59 11.91 2.99 11.48
CA ALA A 59 13.28 3.41 11.81
C ALA A 59 14.27 2.28 11.54
N ASP A 60 13.95 1.04 11.93
CA ASP A 60 14.77 -0.15 11.69
C ASP A 60 14.97 -0.42 10.19
N VAL A 61 13.90 -0.45 9.39
CA VAL A 61 13.98 -0.65 7.93
C VAL A 61 14.84 0.43 7.27
N MET A 62 14.61 1.69 7.63
CA MET A 62 15.36 2.78 7.03
C MET A 62 16.81 2.80 7.51
N ALA A 63 17.08 2.41 8.76
CA ALA A 63 18.42 2.23 9.30
C ALA A 63 19.15 1.08 8.59
N GLU A 64 18.51 -0.06 8.33
CA GLU A 64 19.11 -1.15 7.56
C GLU A 64 19.50 -0.71 6.15
N GLU A 65 18.62 0.04 5.47
CA GLU A 65 18.92 0.62 4.15
C GLU A 65 20.03 1.66 4.21
N ALA A 66 20.01 2.52 5.23
CA ALA A 66 21.02 3.54 5.46
C ALA A 66 22.38 2.93 5.83
N VAL A 67 22.44 1.82 6.58
CA VAL A 67 23.68 1.16 7.01
C VAL A 67 24.43 0.52 5.85
N ARG A 68 23.77 0.19 4.73
CA ARG A 68 24.45 -0.35 3.55
C ARG A 68 25.52 0.61 3.02
N GLU A 69 26.66 0.06 2.61
CA GLU A 69 27.82 0.85 2.19
C GLU A 69 27.46 1.76 1.01
N GLY A 70 27.61 3.08 1.21
CA GLY A 70 27.33 4.10 0.19
C GLY A 70 25.86 4.46 -0.01
N ALA A 71 24.96 4.08 0.91
CA ALA A 71 23.58 4.53 0.89
C ALA A 71 23.48 6.06 0.82
N LEU A 72 22.55 6.53 0.00
CA LEU A 72 22.13 7.91 -0.10
C LEU A 72 21.01 8.13 0.94
N ILE A 73 21.14 9.14 1.80
CA ILE A 73 20.21 9.48 2.87
C ILE A 73 19.83 10.97 2.85
N GLY A 74 18.65 11.32 3.33
CA GLY A 74 18.24 12.71 3.63
C GLY A 74 16.73 12.94 3.57
N PRO A 75 16.22 14.15 3.90
CA PRO A 75 16.87 15.26 4.59
C PRO A 75 16.94 15.13 6.13
N GLU A 76 17.77 15.97 6.74
CA GLU A 76 17.60 16.50 8.09
C GLU A 76 17.83 18.02 7.99
N GLU A 77 16.81 18.85 8.15
CA GLU A 77 16.96 20.28 8.51
C GLU A 77 15.69 20.76 9.25
N GLN A 78 15.73 20.77 10.59
CA GLN A 78 14.75 21.48 11.43
C GLN A 78 15.11 22.99 11.51
N PRO A 79 14.14 23.93 11.62
CA PRO A 79 13.01 23.83 12.57
C PRO A 79 11.63 24.33 12.07
N VAL A 80 10.58 23.64 12.57
CA VAL A 80 9.17 24.07 12.64
C VAL A 80 8.40 24.17 11.31
N ASP A 81 8.39 23.11 10.52
CA ASP A 81 7.39 22.90 9.46
C ASP A 81 6.79 21.51 9.67
N PRO A 82 5.47 21.30 9.56
CA PRO A 82 4.83 20.09 10.06
C PRO A 82 5.09 18.86 9.17
N VAL A 83 6.00 18.92 8.19
CA VAL A 83 6.31 17.78 7.32
C VAL A 83 7.81 17.55 7.26
N THR A 84 8.27 16.41 7.78
CA THR A 84 9.63 15.89 7.62
C THR A 84 9.64 14.82 6.54
N PHE A 85 10.59 14.89 5.62
CA PHE A 85 10.81 13.84 4.62
C PHE A 85 12.03 13.01 5.01
N TRP A 86 11.99 11.73 4.71
CA TRP A 86 13.09 10.81 4.92
C TRP A 86 13.23 9.95 3.67
N ALA A 87 14.44 9.75 3.18
CA ALA A 87 14.72 8.86 2.07
C ALA A 87 16.01 8.11 2.27
N ALA A 88 15.98 6.83 1.87
CA ALA A 88 17.14 5.95 1.84
C ALA A 88 17.14 5.15 0.54
N ALA A 89 18.31 5.06 -0.10
CA ALA A 89 18.51 4.16 -1.23
C ALA A 89 19.94 3.61 -1.27
N PRO A 90 20.15 2.30 -1.49
CA PRO A 90 21.49 1.73 -1.55
C PRO A 90 22.21 2.17 -2.83
N LYS A 91 23.52 2.42 -2.74
CA LYS A 91 24.35 2.84 -3.89
C LYS A 91 24.21 1.94 -5.12
N SER A 92 24.09 0.63 -4.87
CA SER A 92 23.93 -0.38 -5.92
C SER A 92 22.65 -0.20 -6.72
N ALA A 93 21.52 0.12 -6.07
CA ALA A 93 20.28 0.47 -6.75
C ALA A 93 20.44 1.72 -7.63
N VAL A 94 21.13 2.74 -7.12
CA VAL A 94 21.37 3.99 -7.88
C VAL A 94 22.29 3.75 -9.08
N GLN A 95 23.31 2.91 -8.94
CA GLN A 95 24.23 2.55 -10.02
C GLN A 95 23.55 1.67 -11.08
N ALA A 96 22.68 0.76 -10.65
CA ALA A 96 21.92 -0.13 -11.52
C ALA A 96 20.74 0.57 -12.21
N LEU A 97 20.31 1.76 -11.77
CA LEU A 97 19.13 2.48 -12.28
C LEU A 97 19.01 2.53 -13.80
N ARG A 98 20.13 2.64 -14.53
CA ARG A 98 20.14 2.68 -15.99
C ARG A 98 19.77 1.35 -16.62
N ASP A 99 20.23 0.25 -16.01
CA ASP A 99 20.15 -1.10 -16.55
C ASP A 99 18.98 -1.89 -15.93
N ASP A 100 18.62 -1.57 -14.68
CA ASP A 100 17.56 -2.19 -13.89
C ASP A 100 16.84 -1.14 -13.00
N PRO A 101 15.92 -0.36 -13.59
CA PRO A 101 15.16 0.65 -12.83
C PRO A 101 14.13 0.03 -11.88
N GLU A 102 13.68 -1.21 -12.12
CA GLU A 102 12.70 -1.89 -11.27
C GLU A 102 13.34 -2.30 -9.93
N GLN A 103 14.57 -2.82 -9.96
CA GLN A 103 15.34 -3.05 -8.73
C GLN A 103 15.59 -1.76 -7.94
N ALA A 104 15.85 -0.65 -8.64
CA ALA A 104 16.04 0.63 -7.99
C ALA A 104 14.75 1.16 -7.34
N LEU A 105 13.61 0.95 -7.99
CA LEU A 105 12.28 1.25 -7.47
C LEU A 105 11.98 0.47 -6.17
N GLN A 106 12.25 -0.84 -6.17
CA GLN A 106 11.99 -1.70 -5.02
C GLN A 106 12.87 -1.39 -3.80
N ARG A 107 14.07 -0.84 -4.04
CA ARG A 107 15.06 -0.56 -2.98
C ARG A 107 15.08 0.89 -2.50
N ALA A 108 14.34 1.78 -3.15
CA ALA A 108 14.14 3.13 -2.64
C ALA A 108 13.09 3.09 -1.53
N THR A 109 13.42 3.66 -0.38
CA THR A 109 12.51 3.80 0.76
C THR A 109 12.36 5.28 1.06
N VAL A 110 11.12 5.72 1.27
CA VAL A 110 10.79 7.08 1.67
C VAL A 110 9.79 7.05 2.82
N ALA A 111 10.00 7.91 3.82
CA ALA A 111 9.04 8.17 4.87
C ALA A 111 8.64 9.66 4.82
N LEU A 112 7.33 9.92 4.86
CA LEU A 112 6.78 11.26 4.95
C LEU A 112 6.16 11.39 6.33
N HIS A 113 6.83 12.06 7.24
CA HIS A 113 6.34 12.30 8.59
C HIS A 113 5.61 13.64 8.65
N LEU A 114 4.38 13.63 9.14
CA LEU A 114 3.57 14.81 9.38
C LEU A 114 3.38 15.01 10.88
N ASP A 115 3.87 16.12 11.41
CA ASP A 115 3.68 16.57 12.79
C ASP A 115 2.34 17.33 12.91
N ASP A 116 1.28 16.60 13.25
CA ASP A 116 -0.14 17.02 13.20
C ASP A 116 -0.90 17.11 14.56
N PRO A 117 -0.31 17.54 15.68
CA PRO A 117 -1.05 17.67 16.93
C PRO A 117 -2.13 18.77 16.81
N ASP A 118 -3.30 18.52 17.44
CA ASP A 118 -4.48 19.40 17.43
C ASP A 118 -4.18 20.89 17.71
N GLU A 119 -3.17 21.16 18.54
CA GLU A 119 -2.77 22.50 18.97
C GLU A 119 -2.07 23.33 17.86
N ARG A 120 -1.66 22.70 16.75
CA ARG A 120 -0.89 23.32 15.65
C ARG A 120 -1.70 23.50 14.35
N GLN A 121 -2.97 23.11 14.34
CA GLN A 121 -3.84 23.17 13.15
C GLN A 121 -4.36 24.59 12.88
N GLY A 122 -3.60 25.38 12.12
CA GLY A 122 -3.99 26.70 11.59
C GLY A 122 -3.83 26.80 10.06
N GLU A 123 -4.01 27.98 9.46
CA GLU A 123 -3.90 28.17 7.99
C GLU A 123 -2.54 27.71 7.41
N ALA A 124 -1.45 27.82 8.18
CA ALA A 124 -0.13 27.32 7.78
C ALA A 124 -0.08 25.77 7.71
N PHE A 125 -0.82 25.10 8.60
CA PHE A 125 -0.93 23.64 8.60
C PHE A 125 -1.70 23.14 7.37
N GLU A 126 -2.78 23.82 6.95
CA GLU A 126 -3.53 23.44 5.74
C GLU A 126 -2.66 23.48 4.48
N ALA A 127 -1.79 24.49 4.36
CA ALA A 127 -0.84 24.58 3.24
C ALA A 127 0.19 23.44 3.27
N ALA A 128 0.69 23.09 4.46
CA ALA A 128 1.65 22.01 4.64
C ALA A 128 1.02 20.63 4.45
N TRP A 129 -0.20 20.40 4.93
CA TRP A 129 -1.03 19.22 4.68
C TRP A 129 -1.28 19.03 3.18
N ASN A 130 -1.62 20.10 2.46
CA ASN A 130 -1.73 20.05 1.00
C ASN A 130 -0.39 19.75 0.30
N GLY A 131 0.73 20.21 0.88
CA GLY A 131 2.08 19.80 0.49
C GLY A 131 2.32 18.30 0.68
N PHE A 132 2.05 17.80 1.88
CA PHE A 132 2.14 16.41 2.28
C PHE A 132 1.34 15.50 1.34
N LEU A 133 0.06 15.79 1.14
CA LEU A 133 -0.81 15.00 0.25
C LEU A 133 -0.29 14.95 -1.19
N ARG A 134 0.27 16.05 -1.71
CA ARG A 134 0.88 16.06 -3.06
C ARG A 134 2.12 15.17 -3.13
N LEU A 135 2.96 15.19 -2.10
CA LEU A 135 4.13 14.32 -2.04
C LEU A 135 3.73 12.85 -1.87
N TYR A 136 2.75 12.56 -1.01
CA TYR A 136 2.21 11.23 -0.85
C TYR A 136 1.64 10.68 -2.17
N ASN A 137 0.81 11.46 -2.86
CA ASN A 137 0.26 11.08 -4.16
C ASN A 137 1.35 10.85 -5.23
N LEU A 138 2.54 11.46 -5.09
CA LEU A 138 3.67 11.17 -5.95
C LEU A 138 4.37 9.86 -5.56
N PHE A 139 4.58 9.66 -4.27
CA PHE A 139 5.37 8.54 -3.75
C PHE A 139 4.58 7.26 -3.59
N GLN A 140 3.25 7.27 -3.70
CA GLN A 140 2.43 6.04 -3.72
C GLN A 140 2.86 5.02 -4.81
N PHE A 141 3.59 5.46 -5.84
CA PHE A 141 4.16 4.58 -6.87
C PHE A 141 5.51 3.95 -6.48
N LEU A 142 6.02 4.24 -5.28
CA LEU A 142 7.18 3.56 -4.70
C LEU A 142 6.70 2.50 -3.72
N PRO A 143 7.09 1.22 -3.90
CA PRO A 143 6.77 0.16 -2.95
C PRO A 143 7.29 0.41 -1.52
N GLY A 144 8.25 1.33 -1.34
CA GLY A 144 8.79 1.73 -0.05
C GLY A 144 8.34 3.09 0.44
N ALA A 145 7.15 3.56 0.07
CA ALA A 145 6.63 4.83 0.56
C ALA A 145 5.74 4.67 1.80
N TYR A 146 6.12 5.34 2.87
CA TYR A 146 5.44 5.26 4.16
C TYR A 146 4.98 6.68 4.59
N PRO A 147 3.69 7.03 4.45
CA PRO A 147 3.14 8.21 5.11
C PRO A 147 3.06 7.94 6.61
N ILE A 148 3.41 8.92 7.44
CA ILE A 148 3.43 8.83 8.91
C ILE A 148 2.80 10.09 9.47
N SER A 149 2.00 9.93 10.51
CA SER A 149 1.46 11.00 11.34
C SER A 149 2.13 10.92 12.72
N ALA A 150 2.28 12.07 13.39
CA ALA A 150 2.75 12.13 14.77
C ALA A 150 1.70 11.61 15.76
N ASP A 151 0.44 11.47 15.32
CA ASP A 151 -0.57 10.71 16.04
C ASP A 151 -0.32 9.20 15.84
N GLU A 152 0.30 8.57 16.84
CA GLU A 152 0.57 7.13 16.88
C GLU A 152 -0.71 6.28 16.79
N GLU A 153 -1.87 6.82 17.16
CA GLU A 153 -3.17 6.13 17.06
C GLU A 153 -3.79 6.24 15.67
N ALA A 154 -3.39 7.24 14.85
CA ALA A 154 -3.98 7.49 13.54
C ALA A 154 -3.57 6.45 12.48
N PHE A 155 -2.49 5.70 12.70
CA PHE A 155 -2.01 4.67 11.79
C PHE A 155 -1.52 3.42 12.55
N TRP A 156 -2.47 2.58 12.98
CA TRP A 156 -2.19 1.19 13.35
C TRP A 156 -1.86 0.39 12.09
N GLY A 157 -0.81 -0.46 12.12
CA GLY A 157 -0.49 -1.41 11.04
C GLY A 157 0.83 -1.21 10.27
N TYR A 158 1.74 -0.32 10.71
CA TYR A 158 3.04 -0.17 10.03
C TYR A 158 3.87 -1.47 10.01
N GLU A 159 3.83 -2.27 11.09
CA GLU A 159 4.50 -3.57 11.15
C GLU A 159 4.04 -4.50 10.03
N GLU A 160 2.74 -4.50 9.72
CA GLU A 160 2.15 -5.31 8.66
C GLU A 160 2.53 -4.80 7.27
N LEU A 161 2.40 -3.48 7.04
CA LEU A 161 2.81 -2.84 5.78
C LEU A 161 4.31 -3.05 5.47
N ILE A 162 5.16 -3.06 6.51
CA ILE A 162 6.59 -3.34 6.40
C ILE A 162 6.85 -4.85 6.19
N GLY A 163 6.12 -5.71 6.89
CA GLY A 163 6.20 -7.17 6.77
C GLY A 163 5.85 -7.69 5.37
N GLN A 164 4.81 -7.12 4.75
CA GLN A 164 4.43 -7.43 3.36
C GLN A 164 5.55 -7.09 2.37
N ARG A 165 6.26 -5.97 2.57
CA ARG A 165 7.41 -5.58 1.73
C ARG A 165 8.59 -6.54 1.84
N SER A 166 8.90 -7.00 3.06
CA SER A 166 10.00 -7.95 3.30
C SER A 166 9.73 -9.31 2.64
N SER A 167 8.45 -9.70 2.60
CA SER A 167 7.99 -10.94 1.95
C SER A 167 8.05 -10.89 0.42
N LEU A 168 7.93 -9.70 -0.19
CA LEU A 168 8.06 -9.49 -1.63
C LEU A 168 9.53 -9.47 -2.12
N GLY A 169 10.50 -9.33 -1.20
CA GLY A 169 11.94 -9.30 -1.49
C GLY A 169 12.63 -10.66 -1.49
N ASP A 170 11.96 -11.71 -0.98
CA ASP A 170 12.46 -13.08 -1.00
C ASP A 170 11.49 -13.96 -1.79
N SER A 171 11.66 -14.00 -3.11
CA SER A 171 10.97 -14.97 -3.96
C SER A 171 11.54 -16.38 -3.70
N SER A 172 11.10 -16.96 -2.59
CA SER A 172 11.26 -18.36 -2.21
C SER A 172 9.88 -18.89 -1.79
N GLN A 173 9.17 -19.44 -2.76
CA GLN A 173 7.87 -20.12 -2.66
C GLN A 173 7.86 -21.30 -1.65
N PRO A 174 6.67 -21.78 -1.20
CA PRO A 174 6.10 -21.44 0.09
C PRO A 174 5.98 -22.66 1.03
N GLY A 175 5.90 -22.37 2.33
CA GLY A 175 5.27 -23.26 3.30
C GLY A 175 4.26 -22.44 4.09
N ALA A 176 2.98 -22.47 3.69
CA ALA A 176 1.92 -21.91 4.50
C ALA A 176 1.85 -22.68 5.82
N SER A 177 2.14 -22.01 6.93
CA SER A 177 1.86 -22.50 8.28
C SER A 177 0.39 -22.26 8.59
N ASP A 178 -0.21 -23.10 9.44
CA ASP A 178 -1.61 -22.95 9.87
C ASP A 178 -1.87 -21.59 10.56
N GLU A 179 -0.85 -20.94 11.12
CA GLU A 179 -0.94 -19.61 11.74
C GLU A 179 -1.28 -18.49 10.72
N SER A 180 -0.70 -18.52 9.51
CA SER A 180 -0.98 -17.50 8.49
C SER A 180 -2.41 -17.61 7.92
N ASN A 181 -3.04 -18.78 8.08
CA ASN A 181 -4.40 -19.01 7.62
C ASN A 181 -5.41 -18.47 8.63
N GLU A 182 -5.13 -18.56 9.94
CA GLU A 182 -6.01 -18.03 10.99
C GLU A 182 -6.03 -16.49 10.95
N GLU A 183 -4.87 -15.85 10.80
CA GLU A 183 -4.74 -14.38 10.63
C GLU A 183 -5.52 -13.88 9.40
N ALA A 184 -5.42 -14.59 8.27
CA ALA A 184 -6.16 -14.24 7.06
C ALA A 184 -7.69 -14.38 7.22
N TRP A 185 -8.16 -15.29 8.09
CA TRP A 185 -9.60 -15.39 8.40
C TRP A 185 -10.07 -14.27 9.33
N GLU A 186 -9.22 -13.78 10.24
CA GLU A 186 -9.54 -12.63 11.10
C GLU A 186 -9.83 -11.38 10.26
N GLU A 187 -8.98 -11.08 9.27
CA GLU A 187 -9.16 -9.98 8.31
C GLU A 187 -10.49 -10.10 7.54
N VAL A 188 -10.83 -11.31 7.09
CA VAL A 188 -12.09 -11.59 6.39
C VAL A 188 -13.30 -11.30 7.30
N PHE A 189 -13.26 -11.68 8.58
CA PHE A 189 -14.35 -11.38 9.51
C PHE A 189 -14.44 -9.91 9.90
N GLU A 190 -13.33 -9.18 9.84
CA GLU A 190 -13.31 -7.73 10.09
C GLU A 190 -13.99 -6.97 8.96
N TYR A 191 -13.61 -7.23 7.71
CA TYR A 191 -14.04 -6.42 6.57
C TYR A 191 -15.33 -6.89 5.88
N ALA A 192 -15.72 -8.16 6.06
CA ALA A 192 -16.93 -8.67 5.40
C ALA A 192 -18.21 -7.99 5.89
N LEU A 193 -19.07 -7.65 4.94
CA LEU A 193 -20.39 -7.10 5.18
C LEU A 193 -21.36 -8.15 5.72
N ASP A 194 -22.35 -7.69 6.49
CA ASP A 194 -23.30 -8.53 7.23
C ASP A 194 -24.05 -9.53 6.33
N ASP A 195 -24.32 -9.16 5.08
CA ASP A 195 -25.01 -10.00 4.09
C ASP A 195 -24.26 -11.31 3.76
N VAL A 196 -22.93 -11.34 3.88
CA VAL A 196 -22.11 -12.53 3.58
C VAL A 196 -21.53 -13.22 4.81
N ARG A 197 -21.56 -12.57 5.99
CA ARG A 197 -21.09 -13.15 7.26
C ARG A 197 -21.64 -14.55 7.57
N PRO A 198 -22.93 -14.88 7.31
CA PRO A 198 -23.46 -16.22 7.55
C PRO A 198 -22.74 -17.34 6.77
N LEU A 199 -22.06 -17.00 5.67
CA LEU A 199 -21.34 -17.96 4.83
C LEU A 199 -19.92 -18.26 5.34
N LEU A 200 -19.30 -17.33 6.07
CA LEU A 200 -17.86 -17.35 6.38
C LEU A 200 -17.47 -18.44 7.37
N GLU A 201 -18.18 -18.55 8.50
CA GLU A 201 -17.85 -19.55 9.53
C GLU A 201 -17.99 -20.99 9.00
N PRO A 202 -19.05 -21.37 8.26
CA PRO A 202 -19.12 -22.68 7.63
C PRO A 202 -18.02 -22.95 6.60
N LEU A 203 -17.60 -21.95 5.82
CA LEU A 203 -16.50 -22.08 4.87
C LEU A 203 -15.17 -22.34 5.59
N ARG A 204 -14.93 -21.64 6.70
CA ARG A 204 -13.77 -21.86 7.58
C ARG A 204 -13.79 -23.26 8.20
N GLU A 205 -14.92 -23.69 8.76
CA GLU A 205 -15.09 -25.04 9.32
C GLU A 205 -14.87 -26.14 8.27
N ALA A 206 -15.29 -25.89 7.03
CA ALA A 206 -15.05 -26.77 5.87
C ALA A 206 -13.61 -26.73 5.36
N ARG A 207 -12.73 -25.91 5.97
CA ARG A 207 -11.32 -25.70 5.57
C ARG A 207 -11.17 -25.19 4.15
N MET A 208 -12.11 -24.36 3.70
CA MET A 208 -11.94 -23.60 2.46
C MET A 208 -10.85 -22.53 2.66
N PRO A 209 -10.16 -22.12 1.58
CA PRO A 209 -9.26 -20.98 1.66
C PRO A 209 -10.03 -19.70 2.03
N PRO A 210 -9.43 -18.77 2.78
CA PRO A 210 -10.04 -17.47 3.06
C PRO A 210 -10.25 -16.71 1.73
N PRO A 211 -11.40 -16.04 1.53
CA PRO A 211 -11.59 -15.13 0.40
C PRO A 211 -10.77 -13.85 0.56
N ASN A 212 -10.57 -13.13 -0.55
CA ASN A 212 -10.23 -11.72 -0.52
C ASN A 212 -11.49 -10.88 -0.31
N VAL A 213 -11.42 -9.85 0.55
CA VAL A 213 -12.54 -8.99 0.93
C VAL A 213 -12.08 -7.53 1.11
N PRO A 214 -12.66 -6.54 0.39
CA PRO A 214 -13.44 -6.71 -0.83
C PRO A 214 -12.55 -7.25 -1.97
N PHE A 215 -13.15 -7.93 -2.95
CA PHE A 215 -12.42 -8.45 -4.10
C PHE A 215 -12.56 -7.57 -5.33
N GLU A 216 -11.42 -7.21 -5.92
CA GLU A 216 -11.34 -6.43 -7.14
C GLU A 216 -10.79 -7.27 -8.29
N LEU A 217 -11.61 -7.49 -9.32
CA LEU A 217 -11.16 -8.13 -10.55
C LEU A 217 -10.41 -7.11 -11.40
N GLN A 218 -9.12 -7.33 -11.59
CA GLN A 218 -8.27 -6.45 -12.38
C GLN A 218 -7.97 -7.00 -13.77
N GLN A 219 -8.06 -6.12 -14.77
CA GLN A 219 -7.60 -6.39 -16.13
C GLN A 219 -6.66 -5.27 -16.58
N ASN A 220 -5.43 -5.64 -16.98
CA ASN A 220 -4.38 -4.69 -17.37
C ASN A 220 -4.13 -3.58 -16.32
N GLY A 221 -4.21 -3.92 -15.03
CA GLY A 221 -4.01 -2.99 -13.92
C GLY A 221 -5.17 -2.01 -13.68
N GLN A 222 -6.34 -2.26 -14.26
CA GLN A 222 -7.57 -1.52 -13.96
C GLN A 222 -8.58 -2.45 -13.31
N ILE A 223 -9.25 -1.97 -12.26
CA ILE A 223 -10.41 -2.66 -11.67
C ILE A 223 -11.54 -2.60 -12.69
N VAL A 224 -12.00 -3.76 -13.15
CA VAL A 224 -13.09 -3.89 -14.13
C VAL A 224 -14.38 -4.40 -13.50
N ALA A 225 -14.29 -5.03 -12.34
CA ALA A 225 -15.42 -5.53 -11.58
C ALA A 225 -15.07 -5.71 -10.10
N GLU A 226 -16.07 -5.65 -9.24
CA GLU A 226 -15.93 -5.77 -7.79
C GLU A 226 -16.89 -6.84 -7.27
N ALA A 227 -16.44 -7.58 -6.26
CA ALA A 227 -17.20 -8.58 -5.52
C ALA A 227 -16.92 -8.44 -4.03
N GLU A 228 -17.85 -8.88 -3.20
CA GLU A 228 -17.65 -8.86 -1.75
C GLU A 228 -16.65 -9.94 -1.32
N LEU A 229 -16.80 -11.16 -1.86
CA LEU A 229 -15.86 -12.27 -1.63
C LEU A 229 -15.28 -12.73 -2.97
N GLY A 230 -13.98 -13.00 -3.01
CA GLY A 230 -13.33 -13.57 -4.20
C GLY A 230 -12.25 -14.58 -3.89
N TRP A 231 -12.20 -15.64 -4.71
CA TRP A 231 -11.15 -16.66 -4.70
C TRP A 231 -10.47 -16.74 -6.07
N SER A 232 -9.39 -15.98 -6.24
CA SER A 232 -8.64 -15.89 -7.51
C SER A 232 -8.20 -17.25 -8.06
N ASP A 233 -7.69 -18.13 -7.19
CA ASP A 233 -7.21 -19.46 -7.58
C ASP A 233 -8.32 -20.43 -8.04
N ARG A 234 -9.58 -20.12 -7.70
CA ARG A 234 -10.75 -20.94 -8.05
C ARG A 234 -11.71 -20.23 -9.01
N LYS A 235 -11.43 -18.96 -9.32
CA LYS A 235 -12.32 -18.07 -10.07
C LYS A 235 -13.76 -18.10 -9.55
N VAL A 236 -13.93 -17.98 -8.24
CA VAL A 236 -15.26 -17.89 -7.60
C VAL A 236 -15.43 -16.49 -7.02
N ALA A 237 -16.58 -15.87 -7.26
CA ALA A 237 -16.93 -14.56 -6.72
C ALA A 237 -18.34 -14.57 -6.11
N VAL A 238 -18.52 -13.84 -5.00
CA VAL A 238 -19.82 -13.60 -4.37
C VAL A 238 -20.14 -12.11 -4.43
N LEU A 239 -21.24 -11.75 -5.08
CA LEU A 239 -21.70 -10.39 -5.27
C LEU A 239 -22.81 -10.03 -4.30
N LEU A 240 -22.74 -8.82 -3.75
CA LEU A 240 -23.86 -8.20 -3.06
C LEU A 240 -24.93 -7.71 -4.05
N PRO A 241 -26.16 -7.45 -3.60
CA PRO A 241 -27.24 -6.93 -4.46
C PRO A 241 -26.83 -5.69 -5.27
N GLY A 242 -26.01 -4.80 -4.68
CA GLY A 242 -25.48 -3.60 -5.35
C GLY A 242 -24.38 -3.85 -6.39
N GLN A 243 -23.76 -5.02 -6.37
CA GLN A 243 -22.63 -5.39 -7.25
C GLN A 243 -23.06 -6.28 -8.43
N THR A 244 -24.32 -6.72 -8.49
CA THR A 244 -24.85 -7.62 -9.53
C THR A 244 -24.62 -7.14 -10.97
N ALA A 245 -24.47 -5.82 -11.18
CA ALA A 245 -24.11 -5.24 -12.49
C ALA A 245 -22.72 -5.70 -13.00
N HIS A 246 -21.85 -6.20 -12.12
CA HIS A 246 -20.52 -6.70 -12.46
C HIS A 246 -20.50 -8.18 -12.86
N LYS A 247 -21.62 -8.89 -12.74
CA LYS A 247 -21.73 -10.34 -13.00
C LYS A 247 -21.21 -10.73 -14.39
N ASP A 248 -21.71 -10.06 -15.42
CA ASP A 248 -21.32 -10.34 -16.81
C ASP A 248 -19.80 -10.20 -17.01
N THR A 249 -19.17 -9.19 -16.39
CA THR A 249 -17.71 -8.96 -16.48
C THR A 249 -16.89 -10.09 -15.85
N PHE A 250 -17.39 -10.70 -14.78
CA PHE A 250 -16.78 -11.87 -14.14
C PHE A 250 -16.99 -13.12 -15.00
N GLU A 251 -18.22 -13.36 -15.46
CA GLU A 251 -18.57 -14.54 -16.27
C GLU A 251 -17.84 -14.55 -17.62
N ASP A 252 -17.67 -13.39 -18.25
CA ASP A 252 -16.85 -13.20 -19.47
C ASP A 252 -15.37 -13.61 -19.27
N GLN A 253 -14.92 -13.65 -18.02
CA GLN A 253 -13.58 -14.08 -17.61
C GLN A 253 -13.56 -15.50 -17.02
N GLU A 254 -14.63 -16.25 -17.24
CA GLU A 254 -14.83 -17.64 -16.81
C GLU A 254 -14.86 -17.80 -15.28
N TRP A 255 -15.38 -16.80 -14.57
CA TRP A 255 -15.65 -16.91 -13.14
C TRP A 255 -17.01 -17.52 -12.87
N SER A 256 -17.09 -18.34 -11.82
CA SER A 256 -18.35 -18.77 -11.21
C SER A 256 -18.82 -17.68 -10.26
N VAL A 257 -19.95 -17.05 -10.58
CA VAL A 257 -20.48 -15.91 -9.84
C VAL A 257 -21.75 -16.30 -9.10
N TYR A 258 -21.79 -16.00 -7.81
CA TYR A 258 -22.94 -16.21 -6.94
C TYR A 258 -23.42 -14.88 -6.37
N GLU A 259 -24.72 -14.71 -6.26
CA GLU A 259 -25.30 -13.54 -5.60
C GLU A 259 -25.58 -13.91 -4.14
N ALA A 260 -25.16 -13.08 -3.18
CA ALA A 260 -25.35 -13.35 -1.76
C ALA A 260 -26.83 -13.60 -1.41
N ALA A 261 -27.73 -12.88 -2.09
CA ALA A 261 -29.18 -13.03 -1.95
C ALA A 261 -29.71 -14.40 -2.43
N ASP A 262 -29.07 -15.02 -3.41
CA ASP A 262 -29.46 -16.34 -3.94
C ASP A 262 -28.93 -17.50 -3.08
N LEU A 263 -27.84 -17.26 -2.34
CA LEU A 263 -27.27 -18.23 -1.43
C LEU A 263 -28.10 -18.38 -0.15
N ASP A 264 -28.83 -17.35 0.28
CA ASP A 264 -29.67 -17.34 1.51
C ASP A 264 -28.96 -17.90 2.76
N GLY A 265 -27.64 -17.65 2.85
CA GLY A 265 -26.79 -18.17 3.92
C GLY A 265 -26.47 -19.66 3.85
N ASP A 266 -26.81 -20.37 2.76
CA ASP A 266 -26.41 -21.76 2.51
C ASP A 266 -25.00 -21.83 1.88
N PRO A 267 -23.99 -22.28 2.62
CA PRO A 267 -22.61 -22.32 2.15
C PRO A 267 -22.33 -23.50 1.22
N GLN A 268 -23.22 -24.51 1.12
CA GLN A 268 -22.89 -25.77 0.45
C GLN A 268 -22.51 -25.57 -1.01
N THR A 269 -23.22 -24.68 -1.70
CA THR A 269 -22.94 -24.35 -3.10
C THR A 269 -21.53 -23.77 -3.28
N LEU A 270 -21.06 -22.95 -2.33
CA LEU A 270 -19.72 -22.39 -2.36
C LEU A 270 -18.65 -23.43 -1.97
N ILE A 271 -18.93 -24.27 -0.98
CA ILE A 271 -18.04 -25.37 -0.59
C ILE A 271 -17.80 -26.30 -1.79
N ASP A 272 -18.85 -26.67 -2.52
CA ASP A 272 -18.75 -27.52 -3.71
C ASP A 272 -17.97 -26.84 -4.85
N ALA A 273 -18.05 -25.52 -4.98
CA ALA A 273 -17.33 -24.75 -5.99
C ALA A 273 -15.84 -24.55 -5.65
N LEU A 274 -15.48 -24.57 -4.36
CA LEU A 274 -14.12 -24.31 -3.87
C LEU A 274 -13.30 -25.58 -3.62
N SER A 275 -13.96 -26.73 -3.46
CA SER A 275 -13.37 -28.06 -3.27
C SER A 275 -12.69 -28.61 -4.52
#